data_AF-A0A197KEB4-F1
#
_entry.id   AF-A0A197KEB4-F1
#
_cell.length_a   1.000
_cell.length_b   1.000
_cell.length_c   1.000
_cell.angle_alpha   90.00
_cell.angle_beta   90.00
_cell.angle_gamma   90.00
#
_symmetry.space_group_name_H-M   'P 1'
#
loop_
_entity.id
_entity.type
_entity.pdbx_description
1 polymer ?
#
loop_
_entity_poly.entity_id
_entity_poly.type
_entity_poly.pdbx_seq_one_letter_code
_entity_poly.pdbx_strand_id
1 'polypeptide(L)'
;MFVLKAYQTLFFFLVVIVMLGATVDAAPATTTKGCVQCFAPPKCPPCTNDQVCKITPASCDSCGSGECIPQVKESCIQCFAPPTCPPCTKDQVCKITPASCDSCGSGECVPLVKKRCIQCFAPPKCPPCTKDQVCKITPASCDSCGSGECIPL
;
A
#
# COMPACT_ATOMS: atom_id res chain seq x y z
N MET A 1 78.41 32.83 34.15
CA MET A 1 77.12 33.54 33.95
C MET A 1 76.48 33.24 32.59
N PHE A 2 76.59 32.00 32.07
CA PHE A 2 76.04 31.63 30.74
C PHE A 2 75.00 30.50 30.79
N VAL A 3 74.94 29.73 31.88
CA VAL A 3 74.05 28.56 32.01
C VAL A 3 72.60 28.95 32.34
N LEU A 4 72.38 30.02 33.13
CA LEU A 4 71.02 30.51 33.44
C LEU A 4 70.29 31.05 32.20
N LYS A 5 71.02 31.66 31.26
CA LYS A 5 70.42 32.33 30.09
C LYS A 5 69.91 31.32 29.06
N ALA A 6 70.54 30.14 28.96
CA ALA A 6 70.09 29.06 28.08
C ALA A 6 68.84 28.35 28.63
N TYR A 7 68.77 28.15 29.95
CA TYR A 7 67.65 27.49 30.61
C TYR A 7 66.36 28.33 30.52
N GLN A 8 66.49 29.65 30.67
CA GLN A 8 65.36 30.56 30.60
C GLN A 8 64.74 30.64 29.21
N THR A 9 65.56 30.63 28.15
CA THR A 9 65.05 30.64 26.77
C THR A 9 64.33 29.34 26.42
N LEU A 10 64.86 28.20 26.87
CA LEU A 10 64.25 26.89 26.61
C LEU A 10 62.89 26.72 27.32
N PHE A 11 62.78 27.25 28.55
CA PHE A 11 61.53 27.26 29.30
C PHE A 11 60.45 28.13 28.63
N PHE A 12 60.82 29.31 28.13
CA PHE A 12 59.90 30.18 27.39
C PHE A 12 59.38 29.52 26.10
N PHE A 13 60.24 28.82 25.36
CA PHE A 13 59.82 28.09 24.15
C PHE A 13 58.81 26.98 24.46
N LEU A 14 59.01 26.21 25.54
CA LEU A 14 58.07 25.17 25.94
C LEU A 14 56.70 25.73 26.35
N VAL A 15 56.66 26.86 27.06
CA VAL A 15 55.39 27.50 27.46
C VAL A 15 54.62 28.02 26.23
N VAL A 16 55.31 28.57 25.24
CA VAL A 16 54.68 29.06 24.00
C VAL A 16 54.09 27.91 23.18
N ILE A 17 54.77 26.76 23.11
CA ILE A 17 54.26 25.57 22.42
C ILE A 17 53.00 25.02 23.12
N VAL A 18 52.98 24.98 24.46
CA VAL A 18 51.81 24.52 25.23
C VAL A 18 50.62 25.48 25.06
N MET A 19 50.87 26.78 25.01
CA MET A 19 49.80 27.78 24.80
C MET A 19 49.26 27.78 23.37
N LEU A 20 50.09 27.50 22.35
CA LEU A 20 49.67 27.40 20.95
C LEU A 20 48.94 26.09 20.60
N GLY A 21 49.08 25.04 21.43
CA GLY A 21 48.42 23.74 21.23
C GLY A 21 46.97 23.68 21.70
N ALA A 22 46.43 24.73 22.33
CA ALA A 22 45.13 24.71 23.00
C ALA A 22 43.93 25.13 22.13
N THR A 23 44.14 25.47 20.85
CA THR A 23 43.06 25.89 19.94
C THR A 23 42.98 24.97 18.72
N VAL A 24 42.63 23.70 18.96
CA VAL A 24 42.01 22.87 17.92
C VAL A 24 40.53 22.79 18.24
N ASP A 25 39.76 23.68 17.61
CA ASP A 25 38.31 23.67 17.54
C ASP A 25 37.80 22.24 17.28
N ALA A 26 37.20 21.64 18.31
CA ALA A 26 36.39 20.45 18.14
C ALA A 26 35.12 20.88 17.38
N ALA A 27 35.16 20.77 16.05
CA ALA A 27 33.96 20.83 15.23
C ALA A 27 32.94 19.81 15.79
N PRO A 28 31.65 20.16 15.91
CA PRO A 28 30.65 19.22 16.38
C PRO A 28 30.60 18.07 15.38
N ALA A 29 30.95 16.87 15.83
CA ALA A 29 30.78 15.65 15.07
C ALA A 29 29.28 15.52 14.75
N THR A 30 28.91 15.88 13.52
CA THR A 30 27.64 15.49 12.93
C THR A 30 27.69 13.98 12.79
N THR A 31 27.19 13.27 13.80
CA THR A 31 26.93 11.83 13.71
C THR A 31 25.82 11.65 12.67
N THR A 32 26.20 11.59 11.40
CA THR A 32 25.39 10.94 10.37
C THR A 32 25.19 9.51 10.85
N LYS A 33 23.98 9.19 11.32
CA LYS A 33 23.55 7.79 11.44
C LYS A 33 23.61 7.21 10.03
N GLY A 34 24.74 6.62 9.67
CA GLY A 34 24.87 5.89 8.40
C GLY A 34 23.95 4.67 8.45
N CYS A 35 23.26 4.40 7.34
CA CYS A 35 22.56 3.13 7.18
C CYS A 35 23.57 1.97 7.33
N VAL A 36 23.08 0.83 7.81
CA VAL A 36 23.90 -0.37 7.89
C VAL A 36 24.45 -0.75 6.51
N GLN A 37 25.76 -0.97 6.43
CA GLN A 37 26.40 -1.44 5.21
C GLN A 37 26.48 -2.97 5.21
N CYS A 38 25.84 -3.58 4.23
CA CYS A 38 25.80 -5.03 4.07
C CYS A 38 26.72 -5.44 2.92
N PHE A 39 27.79 -6.15 3.24
CA PHE A 39 28.84 -6.51 2.28
C PHE A 39 28.53 -7.78 1.47
N ALA A 40 27.43 -8.46 1.77
CA ALA A 40 27.01 -9.66 1.06
C ALA A 40 25.49 -9.65 0.83
N PRO A 41 25.02 -10.16 -0.31
CA PRO A 41 23.61 -10.38 -0.53
C PRO A 41 23.07 -11.44 0.45
N PRO A 42 21.81 -11.32 0.91
CA PRO A 42 21.19 -12.33 1.75
C PRO A 42 21.18 -13.69 1.04
N LYS A 43 21.58 -14.73 1.77
CA LYS A 43 21.56 -16.12 1.30
C LYS A 43 20.58 -16.90 2.14
N CYS A 44 19.88 -17.85 1.51
CA CYS A 44 19.11 -18.82 2.26
C CYS A 44 19.98 -20.00 2.70
N PRO A 45 19.70 -20.57 3.88
CA PRO A 45 20.22 -21.87 4.24
C PRO A 45 19.65 -22.95 3.30
N PRO A 46 20.22 -24.17 3.29
CA PRO A 46 19.65 -25.28 2.55
C PRO A 46 18.25 -25.63 3.09
N CYS A 47 17.21 -25.36 2.30
CA CYS A 47 15.83 -25.69 2.64
C CYS A 47 15.52 -27.15 2.32
N THR A 48 14.61 -27.76 3.09
CA THR A 48 14.08 -29.09 2.77
C THR A 48 13.08 -29.02 1.61
N ASN A 49 12.73 -30.17 1.01
CA ASN A 49 11.87 -30.22 -0.18
C ASN A 49 10.48 -29.57 -0.02
N ASP A 50 9.97 -29.48 1.21
CA ASP A 50 8.66 -28.88 1.53
C ASP A 50 8.79 -27.42 2.00
N GLN A 51 9.93 -26.77 1.75
CA GLN A 51 10.20 -25.39 2.12
C GLN A 51 10.70 -24.57 0.93
N VAL A 52 10.35 -23.28 0.93
CA VAL A 52 10.88 -22.31 -0.03
C VAL A 52 11.71 -21.25 0.69
N CYS A 53 12.80 -20.84 0.04
CA CYS A 53 13.62 -19.73 0.50
C CYS A 53 12.88 -18.41 0.30
N LYS A 54 12.58 -17.71 1.40
CA LYS A 54 12.07 -16.33 1.40
C LYS A 54 13.21 -15.38 1.75
N ILE A 55 13.50 -14.45 0.86
CA ILE A 55 14.49 -13.38 1.07
C ILE A 55 13.77 -12.13 1.57
N THR A 56 14.18 -11.63 2.74
CA THR A 56 13.83 -10.30 3.23
C THR A 56 14.91 -9.33 2.77
N PRO A 57 14.58 -8.24 2.05
CA PRO A 57 15.56 -7.27 1.58
C PRO A 57 16.20 -6.50 2.73
N ALA A 58 17.39 -5.93 2.49
CA ALA A 58 18.04 -5.04 3.45
C ALA A 58 17.25 -3.74 3.62
N SER A 59 17.31 -3.18 4.82
CA SER A 59 16.77 -1.87 5.20
C SER A 59 17.90 -0.97 5.72
N CYS A 60 17.62 0.30 5.98
CA CYS A 60 18.63 1.21 6.56
C CYS A 60 19.08 0.76 7.96
N ASP A 61 18.26 -0.03 8.65
CA ASP A 61 18.48 -0.48 10.03
C ASP A 61 18.95 -1.95 10.12
N SER A 62 18.83 -2.72 9.05
CA SER A 62 19.15 -4.16 9.06
C SER A 62 19.61 -4.70 7.71
N CYS A 63 20.57 -5.63 7.72
CA CYS A 63 20.87 -6.41 6.53
C CYS A 63 19.73 -7.37 6.19
N GLY A 64 19.58 -7.66 4.89
CA GLY A 64 18.61 -8.63 4.43
C GLY A 64 18.91 -10.02 4.99
N SER A 65 17.90 -10.86 5.08
CA SER A 65 18.01 -12.23 5.59
C SER A 65 17.26 -13.21 4.69
N GLY A 66 17.70 -14.46 4.68
CA GLY A 66 17.00 -15.56 4.01
C GLY A 66 16.50 -16.56 5.04
N GLU A 67 15.21 -16.93 4.96
CA GLU A 67 14.59 -17.94 5.83
C GLU A 67 13.89 -19.00 4.98
N CYS A 68 13.93 -20.26 5.40
CA CYS A 68 13.14 -21.33 4.80
C CYS A 68 11.73 -21.33 5.42
N ILE A 69 10.73 -20.98 4.62
CA ILE A 69 9.33 -21.03 5.02
C ILE A 69 8.64 -22.27 4.43
N PRO A 70 7.59 -22.81 5.05
CA PRO A 70 6.82 -23.90 4.46
C PRO A 70 6.34 -23.55 3.06
N GLN A 71 6.54 -24.47 2.11
CA GLN A 71 5.96 -24.39 0.78
C GLN A 71 4.47 -24.69 0.92
N VAL A 72 3.65 -23.64 0.94
CA VAL A 72 2.19 -23.82 0.80
C VAL A 72 1.94 -24.26 -0.63
N LYS A 73 1.78 -25.57 -0.85
CA LYS A 73 1.21 -26.07 -2.10
C LYS A 73 -0.27 -25.69 -2.07
N GLU A 74 -0.63 -24.59 -2.73
CA GLU A 74 -2.03 -24.33 -3.08
C GLU A 74 -2.47 -25.42 -4.06
N SER A 75 -2.93 -26.55 -3.54
CA SER A 75 -3.54 -27.58 -4.36
C SER A 75 -4.97 -27.15 -4.67
N CYS A 76 -5.14 -26.45 -5.79
CA CYS A 76 -6.48 -26.20 -6.31
C CYS A 76 -7.10 -27.48 -6.86
N ILE A 77 -8.41 -27.61 -6.71
CA ILE A 77 -9.13 -28.72 -7.32
C ILE A 77 -9.00 -28.65 -8.85
N GLN A 78 -8.86 -29.80 -9.51
CA GLN A 78 -8.90 -29.89 -10.95
C GLN A 78 -10.30 -30.25 -11.42
N CYS A 79 -10.87 -29.39 -12.27
CA CYS A 79 -12.20 -29.56 -12.83
C CYS A 79 -12.09 -30.07 -14.27
N PHE A 80 -12.75 -31.19 -14.56
CA PHE A 80 -12.69 -31.84 -15.88
C PHE A 80 -13.55 -31.16 -16.95
N ALA A 81 -14.49 -30.30 -16.54
CA ALA A 81 -15.37 -29.56 -17.44
C ALA A 81 -15.78 -28.22 -16.80
N PRO A 82 -16.07 -27.19 -17.62
CA PRO A 82 -16.64 -25.94 -17.13
C PRO A 82 -18.08 -26.16 -16.61
N PRO A 83 -18.55 -25.33 -15.67
CA PRO A 83 -19.92 -25.40 -15.19
C PRO A 83 -20.91 -25.11 -16.31
N THR A 84 -21.95 -25.93 -16.40
CA THR A 84 -23.05 -25.79 -17.37
C THR A 84 -24.37 -25.59 -16.65
N CYS A 85 -25.34 -24.96 -17.31
CA CYS A 85 -26.70 -24.89 -16.81
C CYS A 85 -27.58 -26.00 -17.40
N PRO A 86 -28.53 -26.52 -16.62
CA PRO A 86 -29.62 -27.31 -17.17
C PRO A 86 -30.50 -26.44 -18.08
N PRO A 87 -31.40 -27.06 -18.88
CA PRO A 87 -32.39 -26.32 -19.67
C PRO A 87 -33.28 -25.46 -18.76
N CYS A 88 -33.16 -24.14 -18.85
CA CYS A 88 -33.99 -23.22 -18.08
C CYS A 88 -35.35 -22.99 -18.76
N THR A 89 -36.37 -22.72 -17.94
CA THR A 89 -37.70 -22.35 -18.45
C THR A 89 -37.71 -20.91 -19.00
N LYS A 90 -38.75 -20.53 -19.75
CA LYS A 90 -38.86 -19.24 -20.44
C LYS A 90 -38.73 -18.01 -19.54
N ASP A 91 -39.08 -18.13 -18.26
CA ASP A 91 -39.01 -17.05 -17.26
C ASP A 91 -37.79 -17.18 -16.34
N GLN A 92 -36.78 -17.96 -16.74
CA GLN A 92 -35.52 -18.12 -16.04
C GLN A 92 -34.32 -17.83 -16.94
N VAL A 93 -33.22 -17.41 -16.32
CA VAL A 93 -31.92 -17.24 -16.97
C VAL A 93 -30.90 -18.12 -16.27
N CYS A 94 -29.99 -18.69 -17.04
CA CYS A 94 -28.84 -19.41 -16.52
C CYS A 94 -27.88 -18.43 -15.82
N LYS A 95 -27.62 -18.66 -14.54
CA LYS A 95 -26.57 -18.00 -13.77
C LYS A 95 -25.43 -19.00 -13.56
N ILE A 96 -24.24 -18.66 -14.06
CA ILE A 96 -23.02 -19.44 -13.86
C ILE A 96 -22.23 -18.84 -12.69
N THR A 97 -21.94 -19.65 -11.69
CA THR A 97 -20.91 -19.38 -10.68
C THR A 97 -19.59 -19.94 -11.21
N PRO A 98 -18.53 -19.12 -11.35
CA PRO A 98 -17.25 -19.55 -11.89
C PRO A 98 -16.53 -20.52 -10.95
N ALA A 99 -15.58 -21.28 -11.50
CA ALA A 99 -14.70 -22.11 -10.71
C ALA A 99 -13.75 -21.27 -9.84
N SER A 100 -13.39 -21.80 -8.68
CA SER A 100 -12.38 -21.29 -7.75
C SER A 100 -11.41 -22.41 -7.37
N CYS A 101 -10.39 -22.09 -6.56
CA CYS A 101 -9.43 -23.11 -6.09
C CYS A 101 -10.12 -24.25 -5.30
N ASP A 102 -11.29 -23.97 -4.70
CA ASP A 102 -12.04 -24.89 -3.85
C ASP A 102 -13.36 -25.41 -4.49
N SER A 103 -13.73 -24.95 -5.69
CA SER A 103 -15.01 -25.32 -6.33
C SER A 103 -14.96 -25.30 -7.86
N CYS A 104 -15.61 -26.25 -8.51
CA CYS A 104 -15.67 -26.32 -9.98
C CYS A 104 -16.69 -25.36 -10.58
N GLY A 105 -17.29 -24.51 -9.75
CA GLY A 105 -18.40 -23.65 -10.15
C GLY A 105 -19.69 -24.45 -10.30
N SER A 106 -20.76 -23.75 -10.64
CA SER A 106 -22.09 -24.34 -10.81
C SER A 106 -22.92 -23.51 -11.78
N GLY A 107 -23.89 -24.14 -12.42
CA GLY A 107 -24.92 -23.45 -13.20
C GLY A 107 -26.30 -23.69 -12.61
N GLU A 108 -27.04 -22.61 -12.37
CA GLU A 108 -28.41 -22.68 -11.83
C GLU A 108 -29.35 -21.75 -12.61
N CYS A 109 -30.61 -22.17 -12.74
CA CYS A 109 -31.64 -21.35 -13.37
C CYS A 109 -32.25 -20.41 -12.32
N VAL A 110 -32.04 -19.11 -12.49
CA VAL A 110 -32.61 -18.08 -11.62
C VAL A 110 -33.77 -17.36 -12.31
N PRO A 111 -34.79 -16.89 -11.57
CA PRO A 111 -35.88 -16.13 -12.16
C PRO A 111 -35.38 -14.91 -12.94
N LEU A 112 -35.95 -14.69 -14.14
CA LEU A 112 -35.77 -13.44 -14.87
C LEU A 112 -36.46 -12.32 -14.10
N VAL A 113 -35.70 -11.54 -13.33
CA VAL A 113 -36.20 -10.32 -12.70
C VAL A 113 -36.43 -9.28 -13.80
N LYS A 114 -37.65 -9.23 -14.34
CA LYS A 114 -38.08 -8.15 -15.21
C LYS A 114 -38.17 -6.88 -14.35
N LYS A 115 -37.08 -6.10 -14.31
CA LYS A 115 -37.08 -4.79 -13.63
C LYS A 115 -38.13 -3.92 -14.31
N ARG A 116 -39.30 -3.77 -13.70
CA ARG A 116 -40.34 -2.85 -14.18
C ARG A 116 -39.96 -1.47 -13.68
N CYS A 117 -39.62 -0.58 -14.60
CA CYS A 117 -39.41 0.81 -14.23
C CYS A 117 -40.73 1.42 -13.78
N ILE A 118 -40.66 2.29 -12.78
CA ILE A 118 -41.84 3.05 -12.37
C ILE A 118 -42.29 3.94 -13.53
N GLN A 119 -43.61 4.07 -13.70
CA GLN A 119 -44.18 4.99 -14.69
C GLN A 119 -44.47 6.33 -14.02
N CYS A 120 -43.89 7.39 -14.58
CA CYS A 120 -44.04 8.74 -14.10
C CYS A 120 -45.01 9.50 -15.00
N PHE A 121 -46.09 10.02 -14.41
CA PHE A 121 -47.15 10.69 -15.16
C PHE A 121 -46.86 12.17 -15.44
N ALA A 122 -45.79 12.72 -14.87
CA ALA A 122 -45.37 14.10 -15.09
C ALA A 122 -43.85 14.26 -14.95
N PRO A 123 -43.24 15.20 -15.70
CA PRO A 123 -41.83 15.56 -15.51
C PRO A 123 -41.62 16.27 -14.15
N PRO A 124 -40.42 16.15 -13.54
CA PRO A 124 -40.10 16.83 -12.30
C PRO A 124 -40.16 18.35 -12.49
N LYS A 125 -40.81 19.04 -11.55
CA LYS A 125 -40.92 20.50 -11.52
C LYS A 125 -40.32 21.03 -10.24
N CYS A 126 -39.67 22.18 -10.32
CA CYS A 126 -39.25 22.90 -9.12
C CYS A 126 -40.42 23.70 -8.53
N PRO A 127 -40.49 23.80 -7.19
CA PRO A 127 -41.29 24.84 -6.56
C PRO A 127 -40.72 26.23 -6.92
N PRO A 128 -41.48 27.31 -6.68
CA PRO A 128 -40.96 28.67 -6.83
C PRO A 128 -39.79 28.92 -5.88
N CYS A 129 -38.59 29.08 -6.43
CA CYS A 129 -37.37 29.36 -5.66
C CYS A 129 -37.25 30.85 -5.32
N THR A 130 -36.53 31.14 -4.24
CA THR A 130 -36.18 32.52 -3.87
C THR A 130 -35.02 33.04 -4.72
N LYS A 131 -34.71 34.34 -4.65
CA LYS A 131 -33.67 34.99 -5.48
C LYS A 131 -32.26 34.41 -5.26
N ASP A 132 -32.00 33.86 -4.08
CA ASP A 132 -30.70 33.31 -3.70
C ASP A 132 -30.62 31.78 -3.89
N GLN A 133 -31.54 31.22 -4.69
CA GLN A 133 -31.64 29.80 -4.94
C GLN A 133 -31.74 29.49 -6.44
N VAL A 134 -31.16 28.37 -6.84
CA VAL A 134 -31.30 27.79 -8.19
C VAL A 134 -32.07 26.49 -8.12
N CYS A 135 -32.91 26.26 -9.12
CA CYS A 135 -33.64 25.01 -9.29
C CYS A 135 -32.69 23.91 -9.79
N LYS A 136 -32.48 22.87 -8.97
CA LYS A 136 -31.78 21.65 -9.35
C LYS A 136 -32.80 20.57 -9.68
N ILE A 137 -32.76 20.09 -10.93
CA ILE A 137 -33.57 18.96 -11.38
C ILE A 137 -32.75 17.68 -11.26
N THR A 138 -33.25 16.73 -10.47
CA THR A 138 -32.81 15.34 -10.49
C THR A 138 -33.63 14.60 -11.54
N PRO A 139 -33.00 14.02 -12.58
CA PRO A 139 -33.73 13.32 -13.64
C PRO A 139 -34.40 12.05 -13.12
N ALA A 140 -35.44 11.61 -13.83
CA ALA A 140 -36.07 10.32 -13.57
C ALA A 140 -35.10 9.16 -13.85
N SER A 141 -35.23 8.10 -13.07
CA SER A 141 -34.54 6.83 -13.24
C SER A 141 -35.58 5.69 -13.23
N CYS A 142 -35.13 4.45 -13.47
CA CYS A 142 -36.03 3.30 -13.42
C CYS A 142 -36.70 3.11 -12.04
N ASP A 143 -36.10 3.70 -11.00
CA ASP A 143 -36.50 3.54 -9.59
C ASP A 143 -37.07 4.83 -8.97
N SER A 144 -37.05 5.98 -9.66
CA SER A 144 -37.55 7.28 -9.16
C SER A 144 -38.03 8.22 -10.27
N CYS A 145 -39.07 9.01 -10.03
CA CYS A 145 -39.64 9.92 -11.02
C CYS A 145 -38.87 11.23 -11.18
N GLY A 146 -37.72 11.35 -10.51
CA GLY A 146 -36.97 12.58 -10.44
C GLY A 146 -37.65 13.58 -9.49
N SER A 147 -36.93 14.65 -9.18
CA SER A 147 -37.39 15.70 -8.27
C SER A 147 -36.81 17.04 -8.70
N GLY A 148 -37.50 18.12 -8.37
CA GLY A 148 -36.98 19.48 -8.48
C GLY A 148 -36.87 20.09 -7.10
N GLU A 149 -35.69 20.55 -6.72
CA GLU A 149 -35.45 21.19 -5.43
C GLU A 149 -34.70 22.51 -5.61
N CYS A 150 -35.01 23.49 -4.75
CA CYS A 150 -34.30 24.75 -4.72
C CYS A 150 -33.06 24.59 -3.84
N ILE A 151 -31.89 24.74 -4.45
CA ILE A 151 -30.61 24.73 -3.74
C ILE A 151 -30.06 26.17 -3.65
N PRO A 152 -29.30 26.53 -2.60
CA PRO A 152 -28.61 27.81 -2.54
C PRO A 152 -27.66 28.00 -3.74
N LEU A 153 -27.55 29.24 -4.22
CA LEU A 153 -26.54 29.64 -5.20
C LEU A 153 -25.11 29.58 -4.63
#